data_AF-A0A973JKT5-F1
#
_entry.id   AF-A0A973JKT5-F1
#
_cell.length_a   1.000
_cell.length_b   1.000
_cell.length_c   1.000
_cell.angle_alpha   90.00
_cell.angle_beta   90.00
_cell.angle_gamma   90.00
#
_symmetry.space_group_name_H-M   'P 1'
#
loop_
_entity.id
_entity.type
_entity.pdbx_description
1 polymer ?
#
loop_
_entity_poly.entity_id
_entity_poly.type
_entity_poly.pdbx_seq_one_letter_code
_entity_poly.pdbx_strand_id
1 'polypeptide(L)' 'LLDQALVQEGKVDLKPFITGKIDVADLVNDGLDTLINHNDTAVKILVHT' A
#
# COMPACT_ATOMS: atom_id res chain seq x y z
N LEU A 1 14.87 -7.52 -3.62
CA LEU A 1 16.20 -6.90 -3.88
C LEU A 1 16.25 -6.24 -5.25
N LEU A 2 15.82 -6.94 -6.32
CA LEU A 2 15.75 -6.35 -7.67
C LEU A 2 14.78 -5.16 -7.76
N ASP A 3 13.65 -5.24 -7.04
CA ASP A 3 12.58 -4.23 -7.12
C ASP A 3 13.01 -2.86 -6.58
N GLN A 4 13.86 -2.83 -5.54
CA GLN A 4 14.37 -1.56 -5.01
C GLN A 4 15.33 -0.86 -5.97
N ALA A 5 16.17 -1.63 -6.67
CA ALA A 5 17.06 -1.08 -7.69
C ALA A 5 16.26 -0.45 -8.83
N LEU A 6 15.20 -1.12 -9.30
CA LEU A 6 14.34 -0.59 -10.36
C LEU A 6 13.61 0.71 -9.96
N VAL A 7 13.18 0.81 -8.70
CA VAL A 7 12.53 2.02 -8.17
C VAL A 7 13.53 3.16 -8.02
N GLN A 8 14.74 2.89 -7.51
CA GLN A 8 15.80 3.89 -7.38
C GLN A 8 16.30 4.39 -8.74
N GLU A 9 16.36 3.51 -9.74
CA GLU A 9 16.69 3.85 -11.12
C GLU A 9 15.54 4.53 -11.88
N GLY A 10 14.37 4.71 -11.26
CA GLY A 10 13.19 5.34 -11.87
C GLY A 10 12.49 4.50 -12.93
N LYS A 11 12.84 3.21 -13.07
CA LYS A 11 12.24 2.27 -14.03
C LYS A 11 10.85 1.80 -13.59
N VAL A 12 10.53 1.93 -12.31
CA VAL A 12 9.23 1.58 -11.72
C VAL A 12 8.78 2.71 -10.81
N ASP A 13 7.60 3.28 -11.06
CA ASP A 13 6.93 4.21 -10.14
C ASP A 13 5.95 3.44 -9.25
N LEU A 14 6.18 3.46 -7.93
CA LEU A 14 5.31 2.81 -6.96
C LEU A 14 4.07 3.64 -6.59
N LYS A 15 4.08 4.96 -6.85
CA LYS A 15 3.00 5.86 -6.42
C LYS A 15 1.60 5.42 -6.88
N PRO A 16 1.38 4.97 -8.13
CA PRO A 16 0.04 4.61 -8.60
C PRO A 16 -0.57 3.40 -7.88
N PHE A 17 0.26 2.55 -7.25
CA PHE A 17 -0.22 1.35 -6.56
C PHE A 17 -0.68 1.65 -5.13
N ILE A 18 -0.30 2.80 -4.55
CA ILE A 18 -0.66 3.17 -3.19
C ILE A 18 -2.04 3.82 -3.20
N THR A 19 -3.04 3.09 -2.71
CA THR A 19 -4.44 3.51 -2.68
C THR A 19 -4.90 3.96 -1.29
N GLY A 20 -4.09 3.76 -0.25
CA GLY A 20 -4.39 4.21 1.10
C GLY A 20 -3.16 4.41 1.97
N LYS A 21 -3.29 5.25 3.00
CA LYS A 21 -2.33 5.39 4.10
C LYS A 21 -3.12 5.44 5.41
N ILE A 22 -2.71 4.64 6.38
CA ILE A 22 -3.38 4.53 7.68
C ILE A 22 -2.38 4.57 8.82
N ASP A 23 -2.86 4.93 10.01
CA ASP A 23 -2.13 4.76 11.25
C ASP A 23 -2.08 3.28 11.65
N VAL A 24 -1.06 2.87 12.40
CA VAL A 24 -0.94 1.51 12.94
C VAL A 24 -2.10 1.15 13.86
N ALA A 25 -2.70 2.12 14.54
CA ALA A 25 -3.89 1.93 15.36
C ALA A 25 -5.09 1.42 14.55
N ASP A 26 -5.16 1.77 13.26
CA ASP A 26 -6.27 1.46 12.37
C ASP A 26 -6.00 0.22 11.49
N LEU A 27 -4.87 -0.46 11.69
CA LEU A 27 -4.46 -1.60 10.86
C LEU A 27 -5.54 -2.68 10.76
N VAL A 28 -6.17 -3.03 11.88
CA VAL A 28 -7.15 -4.11 11.92
C VAL A 28 -8.51 -3.63 11.40
N ASN A 29 -9.04 -2.55 11.97
CA ASN A 29 -10.41 -2.11 11.68
C ASN A 29 -10.54 -1.54 10.28
N ASP A 30 -9.55 -0.79 9.80
CA ASP A 30 -9.64 -0.09 8.51
C ASP A 30 -8.76 -0.77 7.47
N GLY A 31 -7.53 -1.14 7.83
CA GLY A 31 -6.59 -1.75 6.90
C GLY A 31 -7.04 -3.13 6.40
N LEU A 32 -7.27 -4.06 7.32
CA LEU A 32 -7.64 -5.43 6.96
C LEU A 32 -9.07 -5.52 6.45
N ASP A 33 -10.02 -4.78 7.02
CA ASP A 33 -11.42 -4.76 6.54
C ASP A 33 -11.51 -4.28 5.09
N THR A 34 -10.80 -3.19 4.75
CA THR A 34 -10.72 -2.68 3.37
C THR A 34 -10.19 -3.74 2.40
N LEU A 35 -9.15 -4.49 2.79
CA LEU A 35 -8.58 -5.53 1.93
C LEU A 35 -9.46 -6.79 1.83
N ILE A 36 -10.38 -7.01 2.76
CA ILE A 36 -11.31 -8.14 2.71
C ILE A 36 -12.56 -7.79 1.91
N ASN A 37 -13.15 -6.62 2.18
CA ASN A 37 -14.48 -6.24 1.70
C ASN A 37 -14.48 -5.25 0.51
N HIS A 38 -13.34 -4.59 0.24
CA HIS A 38 -13.19 -3.57 -0.81
C HIS A 38 -11.96 -3.83 -1.70
N ASN A 39 -11.63 -5.11 -1.91
CA ASN A 39 -10.42 -5.57 -2.61
C ASN A 39 -10.38 -5.29 -4.12
N ASP A 40 -11.50 -4.87 -4.69
CA ASP A 40 -11.65 -4.48 -6.09
C ASP A 40 -11.13 -3.05 -6.35
N THR A 41 -11.06 -2.23 -5.31
CA THR A 41 -10.62 -0.82 -5.37
C THR A 41 -9.34 -0.56 -4.58
N ALA A 42 -9.04 -1.38 -3.56
CA ALA A 42 -7.83 -1.27 -2.76
C ALA A 42 -6.68 -2.13 -3.33
N VAL A 43 -5.56 -1.50 -3.69
CA VAL A 43 -4.36 -2.17 -4.23
C VAL A 43 -3.26 -2.30 -3.18
N LYS A 44 -2.87 -1.19 -2.54
CA LYS A 44 -1.82 -1.16 -1.52
C LYS A 44 -2.11 -0.08 -0.48
N ILE A 45 -2.10 -0.48 0.79
CA ILE A 45 -2.19 0.44 1.93
C ILE A 45 -0.81 0.50 2.60
N LEU A 46 -0.33 1.71 2.88
CA LEU A 46 0.87 1.92 3.69
C LEU A 46 0.47 2.24 5.14
N VAL A 47 1.18 1.66 6.09
CA VAL A 47 0.94 1.88 7.52
C VAL A 47 2.07 2.73 8.08
N HIS A 48 1.73 3.75 8.87
CA HIS A 48 2.68 4.57 9.59
C HIS A 48 2.42 4.55 11.11
N THR A 49 3.40 5.00 11.88
CA THR A 49 3.38 5.12 13.35
C THR A 49 3.37 6.56 13.79
#